data_AF-A0A560CRV0-F1
#
_entry.id   AF-A0A560CRV0-F1
#
_cell.length_a   1.000
_cell.length_b   1.000
_cell.length_c   1.000
_cell.angle_alpha   90.00
_cell.angle_beta   90.00
_cell.angle_gamma   90.00
#
_symmetry.space_group_name_H-M   'P 1'
#
loop_
_entity.id
_entity.type
_entity.pdbx_description
1 polymer ?
#
loop_
_entity_poly.entity_id
_entity_poly.type
_entity_poly.pdbx_seq_one_letter_code
_entity_poly.pdbx_strand_id
1 'polypeptide(L)' 'MAKKQVLVGQVFQTVGATNGRSWRVRETVTLFGIPHARVVSTEDEGDAKTLSCFVLVDSNYYRMIGSGTVAA' A
#
# COMPACT_ATOMS: atom_id res chain seq x y z
N MET A 1 -13.63 16.16 1.62
CA MET A 1 -12.98 14.84 1.73
C MET A 1 -11.49 15.08 1.91
N ALA A 2 -10.89 14.69 3.04
CA ALA A 2 -9.45 14.75 3.20
C ALA A 2 -8.80 13.94 2.05
N LYS A 3 -7.78 14.49 1.38
CA LYS A 3 -7.02 13.75 0.37
C LYS A 3 -6.35 12.57 1.09
N LYS A 4 -6.95 11.38 1.02
CA LYS A 4 -6.29 10.15 1.49
C LYS A 4 -5.09 9.93 0.60
N GLN A 5 -3.91 10.31 1.08
CA GLN A 5 -2.65 10.17 0.37
C GLN A 5 -1.94 8.89 0.85
N VAL A 6 -1.40 8.14 -0.10
CA VAL A 6 -0.54 6.99 0.18
C VAL A 6 0.89 7.51 0.38
N LEU A 7 1.53 7.08 1.46
CA LEU A 7 2.89 7.47 1.85
C LEU A 7 3.80 6.24 1.94
N VAL A 8 5.08 6.44 1.66
CA VAL A 8 6.12 5.43 1.85
C VAL A 8 6.14 4.99 3.32
N GLY A 9 6.32 3.68 3.54
CA GLY A 9 6.30 3.06 4.87
C GLY A 9 4.91 2.63 5.35
N GLN A 10 3.82 3.11 4.73
CA GLN A 10 2.48 2.62 5.08
C GLN A 10 2.31 1.14 4.74
N VAL A 11 1.56 0.42 5.57
CA VAL A 11 1.25 -1.00 5.41
C VAL A 11 -0.24 -1.17 5.20
N PHE A 12 -0.60 -1.83 4.10
CA PHE A 12 -1.96 -2.10 3.69
C PHE A 12 -2.22 -3.60 3.66
N GLN A 13 -3.39 -4.01 4.15
CA GLN A 13 -3.82 -5.39 4.09
C GLN A 13 -4.98 -5.53 3.11
N THR A 14 -4.94 -6.56 2.27
CA THR A 14 -6.04 -6.88 1.36
C THR A 14 -7.26 -7.31 2.14
N VAL A 15 -8.41 -6.69 1.86
CA VAL A 15 -9.69 -7.06 2.47
C VAL A 15 -10.23 -8.32 1.81
N GLY A 16 -10.72 -9.27 2.62
CA GLY A 16 -11.29 -10.53 2.12
C GLY A 16 -10.26 -11.59 1.69
N ALA A 17 -8.96 -11.32 1.80
CA ALA A 17 -7.93 -12.33 1.54
C ALA A 17 -7.84 -13.35 2.69
N THR A 18 -7.98 -14.64 2.38
CA THR A 18 -7.95 -15.75 3.35
C THR A 18 -6.67 -15.78 4.19
N ASN A 19 -5.55 -15.33 3.63
CA ASN A 19 -4.23 -15.36 4.27
C ASN A 19 -3.84 -14.03 4.96
N GLY A 20 -4.69 -13.00 4.92
CA GLY A 20 -4.40 -11.72 5.60
C GLY A 20 -3.13 -11.01 5.13
N ARG A 21 -2.72 -11.21 3.88
CA ARG A 21 -1.44 -10.74 3.35
C ARG A 21 -1.32 -9.22 3.38
N SER A 22 -0.19 -8.73 3.86
CA SER A 22 0.06 -7.31 4.07
C SER A 22 1.19 -6.78 3.18
N TRP A 23 1.04 -5.51 2.77
CA TRP A 23 1.82 -4.88 1.72
C TRP A 23 2.37 -3.54 2.22
N ARG A 24 3.69 -3.40 2.27
CA ARG A 24 4.36 -2.15 2.64
C ARG A 24 4.68 -1.31 1.41
N VAL A 25 4.30 -0.04 1.43
CA VAL A 25 4.67 0.94 0.40
C VAL A 25 6.17 1.23 0.48
N ARG A 26 6.89 0.95 -0.61
CA ARG A 26 8.31 1.28 -0.77
C ARG A 26 8.53 2.59 -1.50
N GLU A 27 7.70 2.87 -2.50
CA GLU A 27 7.85 4.02 -3.38
C GLU A 27 6.48 4.46 -3.90
N THR A 28 6.30 5.75 -4.14
CA THR A 28 5.15 6.30 -4.87
C THR A 28 5.62 6.89 -6.18
N VAL A 29 5.03 6.46 -7.29
CA VAL A 29 5.40 6.86 -8.65
C VAL A 29 4.16 7.34 -9.41
N THR A 30 4.33 8.24 -10.37
CA THR A 30 3.25 8.67 -11.26
C THR A 30 3.40 7.97 -12.61
N LEU A 31 2.42 7.15 -12.98
CA LEU A 31 2.39 6.45 -14.27
C LEU A 31 1.20 6.96 -15.08
N PHE A 32 1.45 7.48 -16.28
CA PHE A 32 0.42 8.05 -17.16
C PHE A 32 -0.47 9.10 -16.48
N GLY A 33 0.11 9.91 -15.58
CA GLY A 33 -0.63 10.93 -14.80
C GLY A 33 -1.41 10.40 -13.60
N ILE A 34 -1.37 9.09 -13.33
CA ILE A 34 -2.08 8.44 -12.22
C ILE A 34 -1.08 8.07 -11.11
N PRO A 35 -1.35 8.44 -9.85
CA PRO A 35 -0.49 8.07 -8.72
C PRO A 35 -0.58 6.57 -8.43
N HIS A 36 0.57 5.91 -8.36
CA HIS A 36 0.76 4.51 -8.03
C HIS A 36 1.75 4.35 -6.88
N ALA A 37 1.65 3.23 -6.19
CA ALA A 37 2.59 2.81 -5.16
C ALA A 37 3.20 1.47 -5.55
N ARG A 38 4.52 1.36 -5.42
CA ARG A 38 5.21 0.08 -5.40
C ARG A 38 5.14 -0.46 -3.98
N VAL A 39 4.52 -1.61 -3.83
CA VAL A 39 4.37 -2.29 -2.55
C VAL A 39 5.09 -3.63 -2.56
N VAL A 40 5.63 -4.01 -1.41
CA VAL A 40 6.27 -5.31 -1.18
C VAL A 40 5.52 -6.06 -0.09
N SER A 41 5.46 -7.38 -0.17
CA SER A 41 4.85 -8.18 0.90
C SER A 41 5.66 -8.00 2.18
N THR A 42 4.97 -7.95 3.32
CA THR A 42 5.64 -7.93 4.62
C THR A 42 6.17 -9.31 5.06
N GLU A 43 5.64 -10.36 4.44
CA GLU A 43 5.94 -11.77 4.73
C GLU A 43 7.03 -12.32 3.80
N ASP A 44 7.15 -11.77 2.60
CA ASP A 44 8.14 -12.14 1.58
C ASP A 44 8.55 -10.90 0.78
N GLU A 45 9.70 -10.31 1.10
CA GLU A 45 10.17 -9.10 0.40
C GLU A 45 10.45 -9.33 -1.10
N GLY A 46 10.50 -10.58 -1.57
CA GLY A 46 10.62 -10.94 -2.98
C GLY A 46 9.34 -10.74 -3.79
N ASP A 47 8.16 -10.69 -3.15
CA ASP A 47 6.89 -10.41 -3.82
C ASP A 47 6.60 -8.91 -3.80
N ALA A 48 6.72 -8.30 -4.99
CA ALA A 48 6.45 -6.89 -5.22
C ALA A 48 5.38 -6.70 -6.29
N LYS A 49 4.60 -5.62 -6.16
CA LYS A 49 3.62 -5.21 -7.17
C LYS A 49 3.40 -3.71 -7.19
N THR A 50 2.91 -3.22 -8.31
CA THR A 50 2.53 -1.80 -8.49
C THR A 50 1.02 -1.69 -8.43
N LEU A 51 0.51 -0.88 -7.50
CA LEU A 51 -0.91 -0.66 -7.30
C LEU A 51 -1.25 0.82 -7.45
N SER A 52 -2.41 1.13 -8.00
CA SER A 52 -2.93 2.50 -8.00
C SER A 52 -3.15 2.97 -6.56
N CYS A 53 -2.74 4.19 -6.24
CA CYS A 53 -2.98 4.78 -4.92
C CYS A 53 -4.49 4.86 -4.61
N PHE A 54 -5.34 4.99 -5.64
CA PHE A 54 -6.79 4.99 -5.48
C PHE A 54 -7.33 3.67 -4.94
N VAL A 55 -6.76 2.54 -5.39
CA VAL A 55 -7.13 1.20 -4.91
C VAL A 55 -6.68 0.99 -3.47
N LEU A 56 -5.49 1.49 -3.10
CA LEU A 56 -4.96 1.37 -1.74
C LEU A 56 -5.76 2.15 -0.69
N VAL A 57 -6.38 3.27 -1.07
CA VAL A 57 -7.19 4.09 -0.16
C VAL A 57 -8.68 3.72 -0.15
N ASP A 58 -9.08 2.82 -1.02
CA ASP A 58 -10.43 2.26 -1.07
C ASP A 58 -10.56 1.09 -0.08
N SER A 59 -11.37 1.32 0.96
CA SER A 59 -11.61 0.38 2.06
C SER A 59 -12.31 -0.91 1.64
N ASN A 60 -12.86 -0.98 0.42
CA ASN A 60 -13.43 -2.22 -0.12
C ASN A 60 -12.34 -3.20 -0.56
N TYR A 61 -11.15 -2.70 -0.92
CA TYR A 61 -10.04 -3.51 -1.42
C TYR A 61 -8.89 -3.62 -0.42
N TYR A 62 -8.52 -2.49 0.21
CA TYR A 62 -7.39 -2.42 1.11
C TYR A 62 -7.72 -1.61 2.36
N ARG A 63 -7.17 -2.06 3.49
CA ARG A 63 -7.18 -1.28 4.73
C ARG A 63 -5.76 -0.98 5.17
N MET A 64 -5.50 0.26 5.57
CA MET A 64 -4.24 0.61 6.22
C MET A 64 -4.23 -0.01 7.63
N ILE A 65 -3.22 -0.82 7.92
CA ILE A 65 -3.06 -1.50 9.22
C ILE A 65 -1.88 -0.97 10.03
N GLY A 66 -1.06 -0.11 9.43
CA GLY A 66 0.05 0.53 10.12
C GLY A 66 0.75 1.56 9.24
N SER A 67 1.51 2.43 9.89
CA SER A 67 2.54 3.23 9.24
C SER A 67 3.86 2.77 9.84
N GLY A 68 4.74 2.24 9.01
CA GLY A 68 6.13 2.03 9.39
C GLY A 68 6.77 3.40 9.56
N THR A 69 6.63 3.99 10.75
CA THR A 69 7.58 4.97 11.22
C THR A 69 8.91 4.23 11.25
N VAL A 70 9.81 4.58 10.32
CA VAL A 70 11.22 4.30 10.55
C VAL A 70 11.54 5.10 11.80
N ALA A 71 11.64 4.43 12.95
CA ALA A 71 12.13 5.05 14.17
C ALA A 71 13.48 5.70 13.83
N ALA A 72 13.59 6.98 14.17
CA ALA A 72 14.71 7.85 13.87
C ALA A 72 16.05 7.32 14.44
#